data_AF-A0A7S1MJB5-F1
#
_entry.id   AF-A0A7S1MJB5-F1
#
_cell.length_a   1.000
_cell.length_b   1.000
_cell.length_c   1.000
_cell.angle_alpha   90.00
_cell.angle_beta   90.00
_cell.angle_gamma   90.00
#
_symmetry.space_group_name_H-M   'P 1'
#
loop_
_entity.id
_entity.type
_entity.pdbx_description
1 polymer ?
#
loop_
_entity_poly.entity_id
_entity_poly.type
_entity_poly.pdbx_seq_one_letter_code
_entity_poly.pdbx_strand_id
1 'polypeptide(L)'
;ATERVGAMFPLFQVDLPPTDFALRMRPVFLALMIAMSLLIAGKFVIHDFWGAVNLLFVVLMGMFLLSGPFPINASSAPFFCVMATVSGIFDTISCVLYFHHSSYHIFDMQAPKIVLLAQAVFLISPVTLLVAAALSYCIFVDCRDNGQEVMPLAALARLEWEQQQQQSQRQQQSQ
;
A
#
# COMPACT_ATOMS: atom_id res chain seq x y z
N ALA A 1 24.29 -31.93 16.61
CA ALA A 1 23.19 -31.78 15.65
C ALA A 1 22.52 -30.45 15.95
N THR A 2 22.76 -29.43 15.12
CA THR A 2 22.29 -28.06 15.37
C THR A 2 21.46 -27.68 14.16
N GLU A 3 20.14 -27.77 14.31
CA GLU A 3 19.19 -27.37 13.28
C GLU A 3 19.32 -25.87 13.03
N ARG A 4 19.91 -25.52 11.88
CA ARG A 4 19.77 -24.17 11.32
C ARG A 4 18.34 -24.06 10.81
N VAL A 5 17.42 -23.68 11.68
CA VAL A 5 16.16 -23.05 11.26
C VAL A 5 16.54 -21.66 10.75
N GLY A 6 17.11 -21.62 9.55
CA GLY A 6 17.14 -20.41 8.76
C GLY A 6 15.69 -20.12 8.42
N ALA A 7 15.06 -19.23 9.18
CA ALA A 7 13.85 -18.56 8.73
C ALA A 7 14.25 -17.79 7.47
N MET A 8 14.13 -18.47 6.33
CA MET A 8 14.15 -17.88 5.01
C MET A 8 12.89 -17.03 4.96
N PHE A 9 12.97 -15.82 5.51
CA PHE A 9 12.03 -14.77 5.16
C PHE A 9 12.17 -14.63 3.66
N PRO A 10 11.15 -14.99 2.86
CA PRO A 10 11.26 -14.80 1.45
C PRO A 10 11.19 -13.28 1.27
N LEU A 11 12.36 -12.66 1.06
CA LEU A 11 12.45 -11.37 0.44
C LEU A 11 11.89 -11.58 -0.97
N PHE A 12 10.56 -11.55 -1.09
CA PHE A 12 9.81 -11.49 -2.34
C PHE A 12 10.05 -10.11 -2.94
N GLN A 13 11.30 -9.86 -3.30
CA GLN A 13 11.65 -8.87 -4.31
C GLN A 13 11.44 -9.55 -5.67
N VAL A 14 10.22 -10.02 -5.90
CA VAL A 14 9.77 -10.31 -7.25
C VAL A 14 9.40 -8.94 -7.76
N ASP A 15 10.26 -8.39 -8.62
CA ASP A 15 9.95 -7.19 -9.36
C ASP A 15 8.77 -7.55 -10.28
N LEU A 16 7.56 -7.35 -9.79
CA LEU A 16 6.34 -7.49 -10.58
C LEU A 16 6.29 -6.26 -11.48
N PRO A 17 6.49 -6.41 -12.80
CA PRO A 17 6.39 -5.28 -13.70
C PRO A 17 4.99 -4.66 -13.58
N PRO A 18 4.87 -3.33 -13.48
CA PRO A 18 3.57 -2.70 -13.32
C PRO A 18 2.71 -2.92 -14.57
N THR A 19 1.50 -3.42 -14.36
CA THR A 19 0.44 -3.53 -15.37
C THR A 19 -0.13 -2.15 -15.72
N ASP A 20 -0.75 -2.02 -16.89
CA ASP A 20 -1.43 -0.79 -17.34
C ASP A 20 -2.51 -0.32 -16.35
N PHE A 21 -3.17 -1.27 -15.67
CA PHE A 21 -4.12 -0.99 -14.61
C PHE A 21 -3.46 -0.30 -13.40
N ALA A 22 -2.33 -0.82 -12.93
CA ALA A 22 -1.57 -0.21 -11.84
C ALA A 22 -1.13 1.22 -12.20
N LEU A 23 -0.64 1.43 -13.43
CA LEU A 23 -0.25 2.76 -13.91
C LEU A 23 -1.42 3.75 -13.91
N ARG A 24 -2.62 3.29 -14.29
CA ARG A 24 -3.85 4.12 -14.30
C ARG A 24 -4.38 4.41 -12.90
N MET A 25 -4.14 3.52 -11.93
CA MET A 25 -4.57 3.69 -10.53
C MET A 25 -3.60 4.56 -9.71
N ARG A 26 -2.38 4.80 -10.19
CA ARG A 26 -1.40 5.71 -9.58
C ARG A 26 -1.95 7.09 -9.18
N PRO A 27 -2.60 7.87 -10.06
CA PRO A 27 -3.15 9.18 -9.68
C PRO A 27 -4.22 9.09 -8.60
N VAL A 28 -5.00 8.01 -8.58
CA VAL A 28 -6.02 7.77 -7.53
C VAL A 28 -5.33 7.50 -6.19
N PHE A 29 -4.30 6.66 -6.19
CA PHE A 29 -3.51 6.41 -4.98
C PHE A 29 -2.83 7.68 -4.46
N LEU A 30 -2.28 8.51 -5.35
CA LEU A 30 -1.68 9.78 -4.99
C LEU A 30 -2.71 10.77 -4.44
N ALA A 31 -3.92 10.81 -5.01
CA ALA A 31 -5.02 11.61 -4.46
C ALA A 31 -5.42 11.15 -3.04
N LEU A 32 -5.45 9.83 -2.79
CA LEU A 32 -5.69 9.29 -1.46
C LEU A 32 -4.57 9.64 -0.47
N MET A 33 -3.31 9.63 -0.91
CA MET A 33 -2.17 10.07 -0.07
C MET A 33 -2.26 11.55 0.32
N ILE A 34 -2.68 12.40 -0.62
CA ILE A 34 -2.94 13.82 -0.34
C ILE A 34 -4.11 13.96 0.64
N ALA A 35 -5.20 13.23 0.42
CA ALA A 35 -6.36 13.25 1.32
C ALA A 35 -5.97 12.80 2.75
N MET A 36 -5.18 11.74 2.90
CA MET A 36 -4.66 11.30 4.19
C MET A 36 -3.74 12.34 4.82
N SER A 37 -2.92 13.03 4.03
CA SER A 37 -2.07 14.11 4.52
C SER A 37 -2.89 15.30 5.04
N LEU A 38 -4.00 15.63 4.38
CA LEU A 38 -4.96 16.63 4.86
C LEU A 38 -5.67 16.18 6.14
N LEU A 39 -6.00 14.89 6.26
CA LEU A 39 -6.58 14.31 7.47
C LEU A 39 -5.60 14.35 8.65
N ILE A 40 -4.29 14.17 8.42
CA ILE A 40 -3.26 14.37 9.46
C ILE A 40 -3.33 15.81 9.98
N ALA A 41 -3.38 16.80 9.09
CA ALA A 41 -3.53 18.21 9.49
C ALA A 41 -4.84 18.44 10.26
N GLY A 42 -5.96 17.85 9.82
CA GLY A 42 -7.24 17.90 10.52
C GLY A 42 -7.16 17.32 11.93
N LYS A 43 -6.50 16.17 12.11
CA LYS A 43 -6.29 15.55 13.43
C LYS A 43 -5.42 16.41 14.36
N PHE A 44 -4.42 17.11 13.83
CA PHE A 44 -3.64 18.07 14.61
C PHE A 44 -4.48 19.25 15.12
N VAL A 45 -5.44 19.74 14.32
CA VAL A 45 -6.36 20.81 14.76
C VAL A 45 -7.27 20.35 15.91
N ILE A 46 -7.66 19.07 15.91
CA ILE A 46 -8.49 18.45 16.96
C ILE A 46 -7.65 18.06 18.19
N HIS A 47 -6.32 18.28 18.15
CA HIS A 47 -5.36 17.85 19.16
C HIS A 47 -5.30 16.31 19.38
N ASP A 48 -5.68 15.52 18.38
CA ASP A 48 -5.52 14.05 18.40
C ASP A 48 -4.13 13.65 17.89
N PHE A 49 -3.14 13.77 18.77
CA PHE A 49 -1.74 13.47 18.45
C PHE A 49 -1.49 11.99 18.15
N TRP A 50 -2.11 11.09 18.90
CA TRP A 50 -1.89 9.64 18.74
C TRP A 50 -2.46 9.15 17.40
N GLY A 51 -3.67 9.58 17.05
CA GLY A 51 -4.27 9.27 15.76
C GLY A 51 -3.52 9.90 14.58
N ALA A 52 -2.96 11.11 14.75
CA ALA A 52 -2.17 11.78 13.72
C ALA A 52 -0.84 11.08 13.46
N VAL A 53 -0.13 10.67 14.52
CA VAL A 53 1.15 9.95 14.41
C VAL A 53 0.97 8.58 13.75
N ASN A 54 -0.08 7.83 14.12
CA ASN A 54 -0.40 6.56 13.47
C ASN A 54 -0.64 6.73 11.96
N LEU A 55 -1.44 7.74 11.59
CA LEU A 55 -1.73 8.05 10.19
C LEU A 55 -0.47 8.51 9.42
N LEU A 56 0.43 9.24 10.07
CA LEU A 56 1.71 9.65 9.50
C LEU A 56 2.57 8.45 9.10
N PHE A 57 2.68 7.42 9.95
CA PHE A 57 3.41 6.20 9.61
C PHE A 57 2.82 5.49 8.38
N VAL A 58 1.49 5.46 8.25
CA VAL A 58 0.83 4.88 7.07
C VAL A 58 1.15 5.67 5.81
N VAL A 59 1.12 7.01 5.87
CA VAL A 59 1.49 7.85 4.72
C VAL A 59 2.95 7.65 4.33
N LEU A 60 3.88 7.59 5.29
CA LEU A 60 5.29 7.29 5.01
C LEU A 60 5.45 5.92 4.34
N MET A 61 4.70 4.92 4.78
CA MET A 61 4.69 3.61 4.13
C MET A 61 4.10 3.67 2.71
N GLY A 62 3.06 4.48 2.50
CA GLY A 62 2.49 4.73 1.17
C GLY A 62 3.46 5.46 0.23
N MET A 63 4.34 6.30 0.76
CA MET A 63 5.42 6.91 -0.03
C MET A 63 6.43 5.86 -0.52
N PHE A 64 6.69 4.80 0.25
CA PHE A 64 7.52 3.67 -0.22
C PHE A 64 6.85 2.84 -1.32
N LEU A 65 5.53 2.85 -1.43
CA LEU A 65 4.82 2.25 -2.57
C LEU A 65 5.07 3.02 -3.87
N LEU A 66 5.15 4.35 -3.77
CA LEU A 66 5.41 5.25 -4.88
C LEU A 66 6.90 5.43 -5.18
N SER A 67 7.78 4.95 -4.30
CA SER A 67 9.22 5.08 -4.42
C SER A 67 9.83 3.77 -4.92
N GLY A 68 10.52 3.82 -6.06
CA GLY A 68 11.18 2.66 -6.64
C GLY A 68 11.64 2.91 -8.07
N PRO A 69 12.30 1.91 -8.69
CA PRO A 69 12.69 1.96 -10.10
C PRO A 69 11.46 1.96 -11.03
N PHE A 70 10.33 1.42 -10.56
CA PHE A 70 9.05 1.43 -11.25
C PHE A 70 8.10 2.50 -10.65
N PRO A 71 7.15 3.03 -11.43
CA PRO A 71 6.18 4.04 -10.96
C PRO A 71 5.31 3.59 -9.77
N ILE A 72 5.12 2.27 -9.61
CA ILE A 72 4.48 1.63 -8.47
C ILE A 72 5.30 0.39 -8.11
N ASN A 73 5.69 0.27 -6.85
CA ASN A 73 6.36 -0.91 -6.33
C ASN A 73 5.33 -1.89 -5.76
N ALA A 74 4.96 -2.91 -6.54
CA ALA A 74 3.99 -3.91 -6.12
C ALA A 74 4.46 -4.78 -4.94
N SER A 75 5.78 -4.89 -4.70
CA SER A 75 6.33 -5.66 -3.57
C SER A 75 6.03 -5.02 -2.21
N SER A 76 5.94 -3.68 -2.14
CA SER A 76 5.60 -2.95 -0.91
C SER A 76 4.09 -2.76 -0.68
N ALA A 77 3.26 -3.02 -1.70
CA ALA A 77 1.80 -2.94 -1.66
C ALA A 77 1.10 -3.77 -0.57
N PRO A 78 1.44 -5.06 -0.34
CA PRO A 78 0.80 -5.84 0.72
C PRO A 78 1.15 -5.31 2.12
N PHE A 79 2.37 -4.81 2.32
CA PHE A 79 2.77 -4.21 3.60
C PHE A 79 2.01 -2.91 3.88
N PHE A 80 1.86 -2.05 2.88
CA PHE A 80 1.01 -0.86 2.99
C PHE A 80 -0.45 -1.26 3.27
N CYS A 81 -0.99 -2.26 2.57
CA CYS A 81 -2.37 -2.73 2.76
C CYS A 81 -2.63 -3.18 4.21
N VAL A 82 -1.76 -4.01 4.78
CA VAL A 82 -1.91 -4.48 6.16
C VAL A 82 -1.81 -3.33 7.15
N MET A 83 -0.81 -2.45 6.99
CA MET A 83 -0.64 -1.27 7.86
C MET A 83 -1.85 -0.35 7.79
N ALA A 84 -2.33 -0.02 6.59
CA ALA A 84 -3.51 0.83 6.39
C ALA A 84 -4.78 0.20 6.97
N THR A 85 -4.94 -1.12 6.88
CA THR A 85 -6.08 -1.85 7.46
C THR A 85 -6.05 -1.78 8.99
N VAL A 86 -4.91 -2.09 9.60
CA VAL A 86 -4.74 -2.03 11.06
C VAL A 86 -4.95 -0.61 11.58
N SER A 87 -4.37 0.39 10.92
CA SER A 87 -4.58 1.80 11.28
C SER A 87 -6.02 2.26 11.06
N GLY A 88 -6.71 1.75 10.03
CA GLY A 88 -8.14 1.98 9.80
C GLY A 88 -9.03 1.45 10.93
N ILE A 89 -8.70 0.28 11.48
CA ILE A 89 -9.40 -0.29 12.65
C ILE A 89 -9.18 0.61 13.87
N PHE A 90 -7.94 1.02 14.15
CA PHE A 90 -7.65 1.92 15.28
C PHE A 90 -8.36 3.26 15.15
N ASP A 91 -8.39 3.85 13.95
CA ASP A 91 -9.12 5.08 13.68
C ASP A 91 -10.63 4.91 13.87
N THR A 92 -11.19 3.74 13.51
CA THR A 92 -12.60 3.42 13.74
C THR A 92 -12.92 3.34 15.23
N ILE A 93 -12.05 2.70 16.03
CA ILE A 93 -12.22 2.63 17.48
C ILE A 93 -12.19 4.03 18.10
N SER A 94 -11.22 4.87 17.71
CA SER A 94 -11.14 6.27 18.16
C SER A 94 -12.38 7.07 17.79
N CYS A 95 -12.92 6.86 16.58
CA CYS A 95 -14.16 7.47 16.12
C CYS A 95 -15.35 7.08 17.01
N VAL A 96 -15.51 5.78 17.30
CA VAL A 96 -16.59 5.28 18.19
C VAL A 96 -16.43 5.83 19.61
N LEU A 97 -15.22 5.86 20.15
CA LEU A 97 -14.94 6.39 21.49
C LEU A 97 -15.28 7.88 21.57
N TYR A 98 -14.95 8.65 20.53
CA TYR A 98 -15.29 10.07 20.42
C TYR A 98 -16.81 10.29 20.44
N PHE A 99 -17.57 9.52 19.65
CA PHE A 99 -19.03 9.62 19.63
C PHE A 99 -19.67 9.18 20.96
N HIS A 100 -19.10 8.18 21.63
CA HIS A 100 -19.63 7.73 22.93
C HIS A 100 -19.39 8.75 24.05
N HIS A 101 -18.26 9.45 24.04
CA HIS A 101 -17.96 10.46 25.07
C HIS A 101 -18.54 11.84 24.75
N SER A 102 -18.92 12.09 23.49
CA SER A 102 -19.53 13.34 23.06
C SER A 102 -20.96 13.46 23.63
N SER A 103 -21.20 14.50 24.42
CA SER A 103 -22.53 14.85 24.94
C SER A 103 -23.43 15.50 23.87
N TYR A 104 -22.91 15.80 22.68
CA TYR A 104 -23.61 16.41 21.56
C TYR A 104 -24.09 15.35 20.55
N HIS A 105 -25.33 15.49 20.10
CA HIS A 105 -25.88 14.71 18.99
C HIS A 105 -25.09 14.95 17.68
N ILE A 106 -25.12 13.94 16.80
CA ILE A 106 -24.41 13.97 15.52
C ILE A 106 -24.94 15.14 14.68
N PHE A 107 -24.04 16.05 14.25
CA PHE A 107 -24.37 17.24 13.46
C PHE A 107 -25.41 18.19 14.08
N ASP A 108 -25.39 18.39 15.41
CA ASP A 108 -26.19 19.46 16.00
C ASP A 108 -25.71 20.84 15.52
N MET A 109 -26.61 21.61 14.91
CA MET A 109 -26.33 22.96 14.39
C MET A 109 -26.00 23.97 15.51
N GLN A 110 -26.29 23.63 16.76
CA GLN A 110 -25.87 24.42 17.93
C GLN A 110 -24.44 24.13 18.38
N ALA A 111 -23.79 23.09 17.84
CA ALA A 111 -22.45 22.72 18.25
C ALA A 111 -21.38 23.70 17.68
N PRO A 112 -20.28 23.93 18.41
CA PRO A 112 -19.14 24.68 17.88
C PRO A 112 -18.63 24.06 16.58
N LYS A 113 -18.29 24.90 15.58
CA LYS A 113 -17.80 24.45 14.27
C LYS A 113 -16.62 23.48 14.34
N ILE A 114 -15.80 23.56 15.40
CA ILE A 114 -14.68 22.65 15.64
C ILE A 114 -15.13 21.22 15.98
N VAL A 115 -16.27 21.05 16.64
CA VAL A 115 -16.87 19.74 16.93
C VAL A 115 -17.41 19.11 15.65
N LEU A 116 -18.03 19.92 14.78
CA LEU A 116 -18.51 19.46 13.47
C LEU A 116 -17.36 18.99 12.58
N LEU A 117 -16.25 19.74 12.58
CA LEU A 117 -15.03 19.37 11.88
C LEU A 117 -14.43 18.08 12.45
N ALA A 118 -14.42 17.92 13.78
CA ALA A 118 -13.93 16.71 14.43
C ALA A 118 -14.75 15.47 14.02
N GLN A 119 -16.08 15.56 14.04
CA GLN A 119 -16.97 14.48 13.59
C GLN A 119 -16.69 14.10 12.13
N ALA A 120 -16.50 15.08 11.24
CA ALA A 120 -16.18 14.82 9.84
C ALA A 120 -14.81 14.14 9.68
N VAL A 121 -13.76 14.61 10.36
CA VAL A 121 -12.41 14.01 10.28
C VAL A 121 -12.40 12.59 10.83
N PHE A 122 -13.03 12.33 11.98
CA PHE A 122 -13.10 10.99 12.56
C PHE A 122 -13.90 10.01 11.71
N LEU A 123 -14.88 10.48 10.93
CA LEU A 123 -15.64 9.62 10.02
C LEU A 123 -14.92 9.37 8.70
N ILE A 124 -14.32 10.40 8.10
CA ILE A 124 -13.66 10.33 6.79
C ILE A 124 -12.33 9.56 6.90
N SER A 125 -11.63 9.63 8.04
CA SER A 125 -10.33 8.97 8.23
C SER A 125 -10.36 7.46 8.02
N PRO A 126 -11.17 6.66 8.75
CA PRO A 126 -11.22 5.22 8.56
C PRO A 126 -11.72 4.83 7.16
N VAL A 127 -12.66 5.59 6.57
CA VAL A 127 -13.14 5.35 5.21
C VAL A 127 -12.00 5.52 4.19
N THR A 128 -11.24 6.61 4.30
CA THR A 128 -10.12 6.90 3.39
C THR A 128 -9.01 5.85 3.50
N LEU A 129 -8.70 5.42 4.72
CA LEU A 129 -7.74 4.35 5.01
C LEU A 129 -8.16 3.01 4.39
N LEU A 130 -9.42 2.61 4.57
CA LEU A 130 -9.94 1.35 4.02
C LEU A 130 -10.01 1.38 2.49
N VAL A 131 -10.40 2.51 1.89
CA VAL A 131 -10.37 2.68 0.43
C VAL A 131 -8.95 2.59 -0.11
N ALA A 132 -7.98 3.19 0.57
CA ALA A 132 -6.57 3.10 0.17
C ALA A 132 -5.99 1.69 0.33
N ALA A 133 -6.36 0.99 1.41
CA ALA A 133 -5.98 -0.41 1.62
C ALA A 133 -6.56 -1.29 0.51
N ALA A 134 -7.86 -1.14 0.20
CA ALA A 134 -8.53 -1.87 -0.86
C ALA A 134 -7.89 -1.60 -2.23
N LEU A 135 -7.59 -0.33 -2.55
CA LEU A 135 -6.91 0.03 -3.81
C LEU A 135 -5.53 -0.62 -3.91
N SER A 136 -4.74 -0.57 -2.84
CA SER A 136 -3.42 -1.21 -2.79
C SER A 136 -3.52 -2.73 -2.94
N TYR A 137 -4.54 -3.36 -2.35
CA TYR A 137 -4.81 -4.78 -2.52
C TYR A 137 -5.18 -5.12 -3.98
N CYS A 138 -6.04 -4.33 -4.61
CA CYS A 138 -6.38 -4.51 -6.03
C CYS A 138 -5.15 -4.39 -6.94
N ILE A 139 -4.29 -3.40 -6.70
CA ILE A 139 -3.02 -3.26 -7.44
C ILE A 139 -2.13 -4.49 -7.22
N PHE A 140 -2.02 -4.98 -5.99
CA PHE A 140 -1.22 -6.16 -5.69
C PHE A 140 -1.75 -7.42 -6.39
N VAL A 141 -3.06 -7.69 -6.30
CA VAL A 141 -3.68 -8.85 -6.94
C VAL A 141 -3.52 -8.79 -8.46
N ASP A 142 -3.76 -7.63 -9.07
CA ASP A 142 -3.58 -7.44 -10.51
C ASP A 142 -2.13 -7.70 -10.95
N CYS A 143 -1.15 -7.10 -10.28
CA CYS A 143 0.25 -7.34 -10.59
C CYS A 143 0.65 -8.80 -10.35
N ARG A 144 0.09 -9.47 -9.32
CA ARG A 144 0.41 -10.86 -8.98
C ARG A 144 -0.14 -11.83 -10.03
N ASP A 145 -1.40 -11.65 -10.40
CA ASP A 145 -2.09 -12.55 -11.30
C ASP A 145 -1.52 -12.42 -12.73
N ASN A 146 -1.19 -11.20 -13.18
CA ASN A 146 -0.50 -10.98 -14.46
C ASN A 146 1.01 -11.29 -14.40
N GLY A 147 1.65 -11.12 -13.24
CA GLY A 147 3.08 -11.41 -13.06
C GLY A 147 3.42 -12.90 -13.15
N GLN A 148 2.48 -13.79 -12.81
CA GLN A 148 2.65 -15.24 -12.96
C GLN A 148 2.65 -15.70 -14.43
N GLU A 149 2.05 -14.94 -15.36
CA GLU A 149 2.07 -15.26 -16.79
C GLU A 149 3.39 -14.85 -17.46
N VAL A 150 4.04 -13.79 -16.97
CA VAL A 150 5.31 -13.28 -17.51
C VAL A 150 6.50 -14.15 -17.09
N MET A 151 6.44 -14.76 -15.90
CA MET A 151 7.53 -15.58 -15.34
C MET A 151 7.88 -16.85 -16.18
N PRO A 152 6.92 -17.66 -16.67
CA PRO A 152 7.23 -18.80 -17.53
C PRO A 152 7.80 -18.37 -18.89
N LEU A 153 7.35 -17.25 -19.45
CA LEU A 153 7.87 -16.70 -20.72
C LEU A 153 9.30 -16.17 -20.57
N ALA A 154 9.61 -15.47 -19.49
CA ALA A 154 10.98 -15.01 -19.21
C ALA A 154 11.95 -16.18 -18.97
N ALA A 155 11.48 -17.25 -18.31
CA ALA A 155 12.26 -18.47 -18.11
C ALA A 155 12.54 -19.20 -19.43
N LEU A 156 11.54 -19.31 -20.31
CA LEU A 156 11.70 -19.90 -21.65
C LEU A 156 12.67 -19.09 -22.51
N ALA A 157 12.52 -17.77 -22.55
CA ALA A 157 13.44 -16.89 -23.30
C ALA A 157 14.88 -17.04 -22.80
N ARG A 158 15.11 -17.14 -21.48
CA ARG A 158 16.45 -17.36 -20.92
C ARG A 158 17.07 -18.68 -21.38
N LEU A 159 16.28 -19.75 -21.43
CA LEU A 159 16.74 -21.06 -21.89
C LEU A 159 17.12 -21.04 -23.38
N GLU A 160 16.36 -20.34 -24.22
CA GLU A 160 16.67 -20.19 -25.64
C GLU A 160 18.00 -19.47 -25.88
N TRP A 161 18.29 -18.44 -25.10
CA TRP A 161 19.55 -17.68 -25.19
C TRP A 161 20.76 -18.52 -24.75
N GLU A 162 20.62 -19.29 -23.68
CA GLU A 162 21.68 -20.22 -23.23
C GLU A 162 21.95 -21.32 -24.27
N GLN A 163 20.90 -21.83 -24.93
CA GLN A 163 21.05 -22.81 -26.02
C GLN A 163 21.76 -22.21 -27.24
N GLN A 164 21.42 -20.97 -27.63
CA GLN A 164 22.10 -20.29 -28.74
C GLN A 164 23.57 -20.02 -28.45
N GLN A 165 23.92 -19.64 -27.23
CA GLN A 165 25.33 -19.45 -26.84
C GLN A 165 26.11 -20.77 -26.88
N GLN A 166 25.53 -21.86 -26.38
CA GLN A 166 26.17 -23.18 -26.46
C GLN A 166 26.32 -23.70 -27.90
N GLN A 167 25.36 -23.41 -28.78
CA GLN A 167 25.46 -23.76 -30.20
C GLN A 167 26.56 -22.96 -30.89
N SER A 168 26.65 -21.66 -30.60
CA SER A 168 27.68 -20.77 -31.15
C SER A 168 29.09 -21.20 -30.72
N GLN A 169 29.27 -21.60 -29.45
CA GLN A 169 30.54 -22.14 -28.96
C GLN A 169 30.92 -23.48 -29.59
N ARG A 170 29.94 -24.37 -29.82
CA ARG A 170 30.19 -25.66 -30.49
C ARG A 170 30.62 -25.48 -31.95
N GLN A 171 30.04 -24.52 -32.67
CA GLN A 171 30.45 -24.22 -34.04
C GLN A 171 31.88 -23.68 -34.13
N GLN A 172 32.31 -22.87 -33.15
CA GLN A 172 33.68 -22.37 -33.09
C GLN A 172 34.72 -23.43 -32.75
N GLN A 173 34.37 -24.48 -32.01
CA GLN A 173 35.29 -25.59 -31.72
C GLN A 173 35.42 -26.62 -32.85
N SER A 174 34.56 -26.52 -33.87
CA SER A 174 34.53 -27.46 -35.00
C SER A 174 35.34 -26.95 -36.23
N GLN A 175 35.93 -25.76 -36.13
CA GLN A 175 36.82 -25.15 -37.12
C GLN A 175 38.26 -25.14 -36.60
#